data_AF-A0A831LXR9-F1
#
_entry.id   AF-A0A831LXR9-F1
#
_cell.length_a   1.000
_cell.length_b   1.000
_cell.length_c   1.000
_cell.angle_alpha   90.00
_cell.angle_beta   90.00
_cell.angle_gamma   90.00
#
_symmetry.space_group_name_H-M   'P 1'
#
loop_
_entity.id
_entity.type
_entity.pdbx_description
1 polymer ?
#
loop_
_entity_poly.entity_id
_entity_poly.type
_entity_poly.pdbx_seq_one_letter_code
_entity_poly.pdbx_strand_id
1 'polypeptide(L)'
;MKNRRTFYVLGLAALFALAFAAAPSWGDVYMKQKTHTDAVTIMGQTQPEKNEIMVFWIGDGKARTDTDGTSMLFHADKKVLISIDHAAKTYSEIPMDLDKMFAEAGETEEERAEAKKMAEMMKGMAQGMMGSMKVDVTETAETKKIGAWDARKYVIDMDMGMMKATSEAWASQDLKVDFDAYFAMANAMMASMPGFDKLVQEMKKVKGVVVQQTTKTKVMGQDMTTTTELL
;
A
#
# COMPACT_ATOMS: atom_id res chain seq x y z
N MET A 1 -39.78 -48.05 -13.68
CA MET A 1 -38.79 -47.58 -12.67
C MET A 1 -37.45 -47.07 -13.25
N LYS A 2 -37.15 -47.26 -14.55
CA LYS A 2 -35.85 -46.89 -15.17
C LYS A 2 -35.68 -45.38 -15.42
N ASN A 3 -36.78 -44.63 -15.61
CA ASN A 3 -36.74 -43.22 -16.04
C ASN A 3 -36.56 -42.22 -14.88
N ARG A 4 -36.79 -42.64 -13.62
CA ARG A 4 -36.58 -41.78 -12.44
C ARG A 4 -35.08 -41.56 -12.17
N ARG A 5 -34.26 -42.61 -12.30
CA ARG A 5 -32.80 -42.52 -12.07
C ARG A 5 -32.10 -41.58 -13.05
N THR A 6 -32.49 -41.59 -14.33
CA THR A 6 -31.89 -40.71 -15.35
C THR A 6 -32.25 -39.24 -15.12
N PHE A 7 -33.47 -38.95 -14.66
CA PHE A 7 -33.89 -37.59 -14.29
C PHE A 7 -33.16 -37.05 -13.05
N TYR A 8 -32.89 -37.90 -12.05
CA TYR A 8 -32.08 -37.49 -10.89
C TYR A 8 -30.61 -37.27 -11.24
N VAL A 9 -30.04 -38.07 -12.16
CA VAL A 9 -28.64 -37.91 -12.61
C VAL A 9 -28.47 -36.64 -13.47
N LEU A 10 -29.41 -36.34 -14.36
CA LEU A 10 -29.41 -35.10 -15.15
C LEU A 10 -29.67 -33.86 -14.28
N GLY A 11 -30.56 -33.96 -13.29
CA GLY A 11 -30.81 -32.90 -12.30
C GLY A 11 -29.62 -32.63 -11.39
N LEU A 12 -28.89 -33.66 -10.95
CA LEU A 12 -27.66 -33.50 -10.16
C LEU A 12 -26.53 -32.88 -10.98
N ALA A 13 -26.38 -33.26 -12.26
CA ALA A 13 -25.38 -32.69 -13.16
C ALA A 13 -25.62 -31.20 -13.44
N ALA A 14 -26.89 -30.79 -13.58
CA ALA A 14 -27.26 -29.37 -13.73
C ALA A 14 -27.01 -28.56 -12.44
N LEU A 15 -27.23 -29.15 -11.26
CA LEU A 15 -26.92 -28.54 -9.96
C LEU A 15 -25.40 -28.40 -9.73
N PHE A 16 -24.60 -29.36 -10.18
CA PHE A 16 -23.13 -29.30 -10.11
C PHE A 16 -22.55 -28.26 -11.07
N ALA A 17 -23.13 -28.11 -12.27
CA ALA A 17 -22.73 -27.09 -13.24
C ALA A 17 -23.06 -25.65 -12.78
N LEU A 18 -24.18 -25.45 -12.06
CA LEU A 18 -24.54 -24.18 -11.45
C LEU A 18 -23.67 -23.82 -10.23
N ALA A 19 -23.14 -24.80 -9.51
CA ALA A 19 -22.22 -24.58 -8.38
C ALA A 19 -20.84 -24.07 -8.82
N PHE A 20 -20.37 -24.41 -10.03
CA PHE A 20 -19.09 -23.90 -10.58
C PHE A 20 -19.20 -22.52 -11.23
N ALA A 21 -20.40 -22.08 -11.63
CA ALA A 21 -20.60 -20.76 -12.24
C ALA A 21 -20.56 -19.59 -11.23
N ALA A 22 -20.59 -19.89 -9.93
CA ALA A 22 -20.55 -18.91 -8.85
C ALA A 22 -19.28 -19.01 -7.99
N ALA A 23 -18.21 -19.66 -8.51
CA ALA A 23 -16.91 -19.50 -7.89
C ALA A 23 -16.53 -18.01 -7.98
N PRO A 24 -16.33 -17.31 -6.86
CA PRO A 24 -15.78 -15.96 -6.93
C PRO A 24 -14.43 -16.10 -7.62
N SER A 25 -14.28 -15.51 -8.81
CA SER A 25 -12.96 -15.28 -9.35
C SER A 25 -12.29 -14.32 -8.37
N TRP A 26 -11.42 -14.85 -7.52
CA TRP A 26 -10.38 -14.04 -6.88
C TRP A 26 -9.46 -13.58 -8.01
N GLY A 27 -9.92 -12.56 -8.73
CA GLY A 27 -9.11 -11.88 -9.73
C GLY A 27 -8.13 -10.98 -9.00
N ASP A 28 -6.97 -10.80 -9.62
CA ASP A 28 -6.01 -9.80 -9.16
C ASP A 28 -6.70 -8.43 -9.09
N VAL A 29 -6.43 -7.69 -8.03
CA VAL A 29 -6.99 -6.35 -7.84
C VAL A 29 -6.13 -5.37 -8.63
N TYR A 30 -6.78 -4.66 -9.54
CA TYR A 30 -6.22 -3.54 -10.27
C TYR A 30 -6.80 -2.23 -9.72
N MET A 31 -5.93 -1.30 -9.33
CA MET A 31 -6.33 0.03 -8.89
C MET A 31 -5.47 1.08 -9.57
N LYS A 32 -6.09 2.21 -9.93
CA LYS A 32 -5.40 3.35 -10.50
C LYS A 32 -5.67 4.57 -9.64
N GLN A 33 -4.62 5.24 -9.20
CA GLN A 33 -4.71 6.43 -8.36
C GLN A 33 -4.01 7.59 -9.04
N LYS A 34 -4.62 8.75 -8.99
CA LYS A 34 -4.00 10.02 -9.36
C LYS A 34 -3.60 10.74 -8.09
N THR A 35 -2.34 11.15 -8.01
CA THR A 35 -1.83 12.00 -6.93
C THR A 35 -1.41 13.35 -7.49
N HIS A 36 -1.92 14.41 -6.90
CA HIS A 36 -1.51 15.79 -7.14
C HIS A 36 -0.78 16.30 -5.91
N THR A 37 0.40 16.85 -6.11
CA THR A 37 1.18 17.52 -5.06
C THR A 37 1.36 18.98 -5.46
N ASP A 38 0.96 19.87 -4.56
CA ASP A 38 1.10 21.31 -4.76
C ASP A 38 2.58 21.72 -4.80
N ALA A 39 2.88 22.84 -5.46
CA ALA A 39 4.23 23.40 -5.43
C ALA A 39 4.64 23.77 -3.98
N VAL A 40 5.84 23.38 -3.58
CA VAL A 40 6.36 23.63 -2.23
C VAL A 40 7.82 24.08 -2.28
N THR A 41 8.21 25.01 -1.42
CA THR A 41 9.61 25.46 -1.32
C THR A 41 10.23 24.96 -0.02
N ILE A 42 11.09 23.96 -0.13
CA ILE A 42 11.77 23.36 1.03
C ILE A 42 13.24 23.73 0.95
N MET A 43 13.79 24.36 2.00
CA MET A 43 15.21 24.69 2.10
C MET A 43 15.76 25.53 0.93
N GLY A 44 14.93 26.44 0.39
CA GLY A 44 15.31 27.31 -0.74
C GLY A 44 15.27 26.63 -2.10
N GLN A 45 14.89 25.35 -2.18
CA GLN A 45 14.59 24.67 -3.43
C GLN A 45 13.07 24.58 -3.62
N THR A 46 12.59 25.16 -4.72
CA THR A 46 11.19 25.07 -5.13
C THR A 46 10.98 23.79 -5.92
N GLN A 47 10.11 22.92 -5.40
CA GLN A 47 9.57 21.80 -6.14
C GLN A 47 8.28 22.28 -6.83
N PRO A 48 8.18 22.17 -8.17
CA PRO A 48 6.96 22.53 -8.88
C PRO A 48 5.83 21.56 -8.54
N GLU A 49 4.59 21.98 -8.83
CA GLU A 49 3.45 21.07 -8.73
C GLU A 49 3.65 19.85 -9.64
N LYS A 50 3.20 18.68 -9.19
CA LYS A 50 3.33 17.44 -9.94
C LYS A 50 2.04 16.65 -9.88
N ASN A 51 1.67 16.06 -11.02
CA ASN A 51 0.63 15.06 -11.11
C ASN A 51 1.26 13.73 -11.46
N GLU A 52 0.93 12.69 -10.71
CA GLU A 52 1.39 11.33 -10.92
C GLU A 52 0.21 10.38 -10.98
N ILE A 53 0.33 9.38 -11.85
CA ILE A 53 -0.61 8.27 -11.90
C ILE A 53 0.13 7.05 -11.38
N MET A 54 -0.36 6.50 -10.28
CA MET A 54 0.09 5.24 -9.73
C MET A 54 -0.88 4.13 -10.12
N VAL A 55 -0.34 3.00 -10.55
CA VAL A 55 -1.12 1.79 -10.85
C VAL A 55 -0.69 0.70 -9.90
N PHE A 56 -1.66 0.08 -9.23
CA PHE A 56 -1.44 -1.01 -8.31
C PHE A 56 -2.04 -2.30 -8.89
N TRP A 57 -1.26 -3.36 -8.88
CA TRP A 57 -1.68 -4.72 -9.17
C TRP A 57 -1.42 -5.58 -7.93
N ILE A 58 -2.43 -6.30 -7.49
CA ILE A 58 -2.39 -7.11 -6.27
C ILE A 58 -2.89 -8.49 -6.62
N GLY A 59 -2.05 -9.48 -6.43
CA GLY A 59 -2.39 -10.87 -6.63
C GLY A 59 -1.87 -11.73 -5.48
N ASP A 60 -2.05 -13.03 -5.61
CA ASP A 60 -1.63 -13.96 -4.56
C ASP A 60 -0.10 -13.95 -4.36
N GLY A 61 0.33 -13.48 -3.18
CA GLY A 61 1.73 -13.31 -2.80
C GLY A 61 2.53 -12.32 -3.64
N LYS A 62 1.89 -11.50 -4.48
CA LYS A 62 2.55 -10.60 -5.44
C LYS A 62 1.87 -9.25 -5.53
N ALA A 63 2.69 -8.25 -5.76
CA ALA A 63 2.34 -6.86 -5.62
C ALA A 63 3.10 -6.05 -6.65
N ARG A 64 2.47 -5.23 -7.47
CA ARG A 64 3.18 -4.32 -8.36
C ARG A 64 2.63 -2.92 -8.23
N THR A 65 3.52 -1.94 -8.09
CA THR A 65 3.20 -0.53 -8.19
C THR A 65 3.95 0.05 -9.38
N ASP A 66 3.22 0.68 -10.29
CA ASP A 66 3.78 1.39 -11.44
C ASP A 66 3.63 2.89 -11.22
N THR A 67 4.73 3.61 -11.36
CA THR A 67 4.79 5.08 -11.33
C THR A 67 5.68 5.52 -12.49
N ASP A 68 5.45 6.70 -13.07
CA ASP A 68 6.06 7.13 -14.34
C ASP A 68 7.51 6.65 -14.57
N GLY A 69 7.71 5.80 -15.59
CA GLY A 69 9.00 5.23 -15.97
C GLY A 69 9.54 4.08 -15.11
N THR A 70 8.92 3.74 -13.99
CA THR A 70 9.43 2.72 -13.05
C THR A 70 8.34 1.79 -12.51
N SER A 71 8.73 0.57 -12.16
CA SER A 71 7.85 -0.37 -11.46
C SER A 71 8.54 -0.96 -10.25
N MET A 72 7.77 -1.12 -9.19
CA MET A 72 8.18 -1.84 -8.00
C MET A 72 7.33 -3.09 -7.84
N LEU A 73 7.95 -4.26 -7.86
CA LEU A 73 7.27 -5.55 -7.72
C LEU A 73 7.71 -6.22 -6.41
N PHE A 74 6.80 -6.42 -5.47
CA PHE A 74 7.03 -7.26 -4.30
C PHE A 74 6.58 -8.69 -4.58
N HIS A 75 7.46 -9.65 -4.25
CA HIS A 75 7.23 -11.08 -4.45
C HIS A 75 7.47 -11.84 -3.14
N ALA A 76 6.37 -12.16 -2.43
CA ALA A 76 6.42 -12.75 -1.09
C ALA A 76 7.17 -14.09 -1.06
N ASP A 77 6.85 -15.02 -1.97
CA ASP A 77 7.46 -16.37 -1.98
C ASP A 77 8.98 -16.34 -2.11
N LYS A 78 9.48 -15.44 -2.96
CA LYS A 78 10.91 -15.26 -3.21
C LYS A 78 11.58 -14.37 -2.16
N LYS A 79 10.80 -13.66 -1.37
CA LYS A 79 11.26 -12.65 -0.41
C LYS A 79 12.14 -11.57 -1.05
N VAL A 80 11.76 -11.12 -2.25
CA VAL A 80 12.47 -10.06 -2.98
C VAL A 80 11.53 -8.92 -3.35
N LEU A 81 12.10 -7.73 -3.42
CA LEU A 81 11.50 -6.53 -3.98
C LEU A 81 12.28 -6.18 -5.25
N ILE A 82 11.58 -6.12 -6.37
CA ILE A 82 12.18 -5.97 -7.70
C ILE A 82 11.86 -4.58 -8.20
N SER A 83 12.91 -3.77 -8.38
CA SER A 83 12.82 -2.45 -9.01
C SER A 83 13.07 -2.59 -10.50
N ILE A 84 12.23 -1.98 -11.33
CA ILE A 84 12.32 -2.03 -12.78
C ILE A 84 12.37 -0.60 -13.31
N ASP A 85 13.41 -0.29 -14.09
CA ASP A 85 13.51 0.95 -14.87
C ASP A 85 13.07 0.65 -16.31
N HIS A 86 11.97 1.27 -16.75
CA HIS A 86 11.40 1.03 -18.07
C HIS A 86 12.21 1.68 -19.19
N ALA A 87 12.89 2.81 -18.92
CA ALA A 87 13.68 3.52 -19.91
C ALA A 87 14.99 2.77 -20.19
N ALA A 88 15.67 2.35 -19.12
CA ALA A 88 16.90 1.57 -19.21
C ALA A 88 16.66 0.09 -19.55
N LYS A 89 15.44 -0.42 -19.37
CA LYS A 89 15.08 -1.84 -19.50
C LYS A 89 15.91 -2.73 -18.57
N THR A 90 16.24 -2.22 -17.41
CA THR A 90 17.01 -2.91 -16.38
C THR A 90 16.13 -3.18 -15.18
N TYR A 91 16.47 -4.23 -14.43
CA TYR A 91 15.85 -4.49 -13.13
C TYR A 91 16.93 -4.78 -12.10
N SER A 92 16.60 -4.54 -10.84
CA SER A 92 17.39 -4.96 -9.69
C SER A 92 16.50 -5.70 -8.70
N GLU A 93 17.03 -6.76 -8.10
CA GLU A 93 16.35 -7.50 -7.04
C GLU A 93 16.98 -7.13 -5.71
N ILE A 94 16.13 -6.74 -4.77
CA ILE A 94 16.52 -6.37 -3.41
C ILE A 94 15.97 -7.47 -2.49
N PRO A 95 16.85 -8.29 -1.86
CA PRO A 95 16.43 -9.24 -0.85
C PRO A 95 15.76 -8.51 0.31
N MET A 96 14.60 -8.99 0.75
CA MET A 96 13.92 -8.43 1.93
C MET A 96 14.51 -8.92 3.25
N ASP A 97 15.46 -9.85 3.17
CA ASP A 97 16.26 -10.31 4.29
C ASP A 97 17.44 -9.35 4.48
N LEU A 98 17.35 -8.49 5.49
CA LEU A 98 18.38 -7.50 5.79
C LEU A 98 19.75 -8.14 6.00
N ASP A 99 19.82 -9.31 6.64
CA ASP A 99 21.10 -9.99 6.89
C ASP A 99 21.76 -10.43 5.58
N LYS A 100 20.96 -10.89 4.61
CA LYS A 100 21.46 -11.22 3.26
C LYS A 100 21.86 -9.97 2.49
N MET A 101 21.07 -8.91 2.57
CA MET A 101 21.37 -7.64 1.91
C MET A 101 22.74 -7.10 2.35
N PHE A 102 23.07 -7.18 3.65
CA PHE A 102 24.37 -6.76 4.17
C PHE A 102 25.51 -7.74 3.89
N ALA A 103 25.24 -9.04 3.82
CA ALA A 103 26.24 -10.04 3.44
C ALA A 103 26.71 -9.85 1.98
N GLU A 104 25.82 -9.36 1.11
CA GLU A 104 26.07 -9.11 -0.31
C GLU A 104 26.58 -7.69 -0.60
N ALA A 105 26.43 -6.74 0.34
CA ALA A 105 26.78 -5.32 0.15
C ALA A 105 28.27 -4.97 0.36
N GLY A 106 29.16 -5.95 0.53
CA GLY A 106 30.60 -5.70 0.70
C GLY A 106 31.47 -6.87 0.27
N GLU A 107 32.52 -6.58 -0.51
CA GLU A 107 33.48 -7.58 -1.00
C GLU A 107 34.49 -7.94 0.09
N THR A 108 34.76 -7.00 1.00
CA THR A 108 35.71 -7.15 2.10
C THR A 108 35.01 -7.19 3.47
N GLU A 109 35.71 -7.72 4.47
CA GLU A 109 35.19 -7.84 5.84
C GLU A 109 35.01 -6.47 6.54
N GLU A 110 35.83 -5.48 6.17
CA GLU A 110 35.72 -4.09 6.64
C GLU A 110 34.47 -3.39 6.08
N GLU A 111 34.21 -3.52 4.78
CA GLU A 111 33.00 -2.97 4.13
C GLU A 111 31.72 -3.60 4.71
N ARG A 112 31.74 -4.91 4.98
CA ARG A 112 30.62 -5.58 5.67
C ARG A 112 30.43 -5.09 7.10
N ALA A 113 31.51 -4.80 7.82
CA ALA A 113 31.43 -4.26 9.17
C ALA A 113 30.87 -2.83 9.18
N GLU A 114 31.26 -2.00 8.20
CA GLU A 114 30.71 -0.66 8.02
C GLU A 114 29.24 -0.71 7.60
N ALA A 115 28.88 -1.59 6.66
CA ALA A 115 27.49 -1.82 6.24
C ALA A 115 26.61 -2.25 7.41
N LYS A 116 27.08 -3.16 8.28
CA LYS A 116 26.40 -3.54 9.52
C LYS A 116 26.23 -2.37 10.49
N LYS A 117 27.24 -1.52 10.64
CA LYS A 117 27.16 -0.34 11.51
C LYS A 117 26.14 0.68 10.98
N MET A 118 26.10 0.88 9.65
CA MET A 118 25.11 1.73 8.99
C MET A 118 23.70 1.13 9.12
N ALA A 119 23.56 -0.19 9.03
CA ALA A 119 22.32 -0.92 9.27
C ALA A 119 21.76 -0.68 10.67
N GLU A 120 22.60 -0.87 11.69
CA GLU A 120 22.22 -0.65 13.09
C GLU A 120 21.88 0.83 13.35
N MET A 121 22.59 1.77 12.70
CA MET A 121 22.23 3.18 12.73
C MET A 121 20.87 3.45 12.09
N MET A 122 20.59 2.93 10.89
CA MET A 122 19.29 3.07 10.23
C MET A 122 18.17 2.46 11.08
N LYS A 123 18.42 1.29 11.67
CA LYS A 123 17.47 0.62 12.57
C LYS A 123 17.20 1.44 13.82
N GLY A 124 18.22 2.02 14.44
CA GLY A 124 18.07 2.92 15.58
C GLY A 124 17.31 4.19 15.23
N MET A 125 17.55 4.77 14.06
CA MET A 125 16.81 5.94 13.56
C MET A 125 15.35 5.58 13.28
N ALA A 126 15.08 4.47 12.60
CA ALA A 126 13.73 3.97 12.33
C ALA A 126 12.96 3.69 13.63
N GLN A 127 13.61 3.09 14.63
CA GLN A 127 13.03 2.87 15.96
C GLN A 127 12.70 4.18 16.68
N GLY A 128 13.59 5.18 16.61
CA GLY A 128 13.35 6.51 17.17
C GLY A 128 12.16 7.21 16.52
N MET A 129 12.08 7.16 15.18
CA MET A 129 10.98 7.74 14.41
C MET A 129 9.64 7.05 14.72
N MET A 130 9.61 5.72 14.75
CA MET A 130 8.42 4.94 15.12
C MET A 130 8.00 5.17 16.58
N GLY A 131 8.95 5.33 17.50
CA GLY A 131 8.65 5.65 18.90
C GLY A 131 7.98 7.02 19.08
N SER A 132 8.25 7.96 18.18
CA SER A 132 7.57 9.27 18.15
C SER A 132 6.29 9.29 17.31
N MET A 133 5.99 8.22 16.57
CA MET A 133 4.83 8.17 15.68
C MET A 133 3.55 7.96 16.48
N LYS A 134 2.63 8.91 16.35
CA LYS A 134 1.24 8.82 16.83
C LYS A 134 0.32 8.97 15.63
N VAL A 135 -0.64 8.07 15.53
CA VAL A 135 -1.68 8.11 14.51
C VAL A 135 -3.01 8.06 15.25
N ASP A 136 -3.90 8.98 14.93
CA ASP A 136 -5.24 9.05 15.48
C ASP A 136 -6.23 9.10 14.31
N VAL A 137 -7.11 8.10 14.23
CA VAL A 137 -8.18 8.07 13.21
C VAL A 137 -9.52 8.41 13.87
N THR A 138 -10.15 9.47 13.36
CA THR A 138 -11.47 9.92 13.78
C THR A 138 -12.50 9.68 12.68
N GLU A 139 -13.46 8.78 12.93
CA GLU A 139 -14.63 8.58 12.05
C GLU A 139 -15.60 9.77 12.20
N THR A 140 -16.13 10.25 11.08
CA THR A 140 -17.10 11.35 11.08
C THR A 140 -18.48 10.90 10.58
N ALA A 141 -19.51 11.71 10.85
CA ALA A 141 -20.86 11.49 10.32
C ALA A 141 -21.00 11.94 8.86
N GLU A 142 -20.02 12.67 8.31
CA GLU A 142 -20.07 13.23 6.97
C GLU A 142 -19.97 12.12 5.91
N THR A 143 -20.87 12.21 4.92
CA THR A 143 -20.89 11.31 3.77
C THR A 143 -20.95 12.13 2.49
N LYS A 144 -20.29 11.64 1.45
CA LYS A 144 -20.20 12.31 0.15
C LYS A 144 -20.11 11.25 -0.93
N LYS A 145 -20.79 11.50 -2.05
CA LYS A 145 -20.63 10.70 -3.26
C LYS A 145 -19.40 11.17 -4.02
N ILE A 146 -18.47 10.26 -4.29
CA ILE A 146 -17.24 10.52 -5.03
C ILE A 146 -17.24 9.58 -6.23
N GLY A 147 -17.40 10.13 -7.43
CA GLY A 147 -17.64 9.35 -8.64
C GLY A 147 -18.86 8.44 -8.50
N ALA A 148 -18.62 7.13 -8.57
CA ALA A 148 -19.66 6.10 -8.43
C ALA A 148 -19.86 5.61 -6.99
N TRP A 149 -19.03 6.03 -6.04
CA TRP A 149 -18.94 5.44 -4.70
C TRP A 149 -19.56 6.33 -3.63
N ASP A 150 -20.29 5.71 -2.70
CA ASP A 150 -20.72 6.38 -1.47
C ASP A 150 -19.59 6.29 -0.44
N ALA A 151 -19.06 7.44 -0.04
CA ALA A 151 -17.89 7.53 0.84
C ALA A 151 -18.21 8.25 2.16
N ARG A 152 -17.57 7.79 3.23
CA ARG A 152 -17.60 8.42 4.55
C ARG A 152 -16.25 9.09 4.84
N LYS A 153 -16.28 10.27 5.47
CA LYS A 153 -15.08 11.00 5.85
C LYS A 153 -14.48 10.46 7.15
N TYR A 154 -13.17 10.29 7.12
CA TYR A 154 -12.29 10.01 8.23
C TYR A 154 -11.23 11.11 8.29
N VAL A 155 -10.91 11.57 9.50
CA VAL A 155 -9.78 12.47 9.72
C VAL A 155 -8.67 11.64 10.34
N ILE A 156 -7.51 11.63 9.69
CA ILE A 156 -6.33 10.88 10.12
C ILE A 156 -5.26 11.90 10.48
N ASP A 157 -4.98 12.03 11.77
CA ASP A 157 -3.90 12.86 12.28
C ASP A 157 -2.67 11.99 12.53
N MET A 158 -1.56 12.37 11.92
CA MET A 158 -0.27 11.71 12.08
C MET A 158 0.75 12.71 12.64
N ASP A 159 1.30 12.40 13.81
CA ASP A 159 2.41 13.13 14.43
C ASP A 159 3.62 12.22 14.46
N MET A 160 4.61 12.50 13.61
CA MET A 160 5.89 11.79 13.57
C MET A 160 7.01 12.58 14.24
N GLY A 161 6.66 13.49 15.18
CA GLY A 161 7.59 14.37 15.88
C GLY A 161 8.08 15.53 15.02
N MET A 162 8.88 15.24 13.99
CA MET A 162 9.45 16.24 13.07
C MET A 162 8.49 16.62 11.94
N MET A 163 7.43 15.84 11.73
CA MET A 163 6.46 16.03 10.67
C MET A 163 5.06 15.81 11.27
N LYS A 164 4.16 16.76 11.02
CA LYS A 164 2.75 16.64 11.37
C LYS A 164 1.93 16.66 10.09
N ALA A 165 1.06 15.69 9.94
CA ALA A 165 0.17 15.59 8.80
C ALA A 165 -1.27 15.38 9.28
N THR A 166 -2.19 16.12 8.70
CA THR A 166 -3.63 15.88 8.86
C THR A 166 -4.19 15.48 7.51
N SER A 167 -4.82 14.32 7.44
CA SER A 167 -5.40 13.78 6.21
C SER A 167 -6.92 13.69 6.34
N GLU A 168 -7.62 14.25 5.37
CA GLU A 168 -9.05 13.97 5.16
C GLU A 168 -9.16 12.80 4.19
N ALA A 169 -9.55 11.62 4.68
CA ALA A 169 -9.71 10.42 3.89
C ALA A 169 -11.20 10.11 3.71
N TRP A 170 -11.63 9.92 2.47
CA TRP A 170 -12.97 9.47 2.11
C TRP A 170 -12.92 8.01 1.71
N ALA A 171 -13.49 7.15 2.53
CA ALA A 171 -13.48 5.70 2.31
C ALA A 171 -14.85 5.17 1.94
N SER A 172 -14.88 4.24 0.97
CA SER A 172 -16.08 3.55 0.51
C SER A 172 -15.96 2.05 0.73
N GLN A 173 -17.05 1.44 1.20
CA GLN A 173 -17.18 -0.02 1.35
C GLN A 173 -17.77 -0.68 0.09
N ASP A 174 -18.07 0.09 -0.95
CA ASP A 174 -18.64 -0.42 -2.21
C ASP A 174 -17.59 -1.21 -3.02
N LEU A 175 -16.32 -0.86 -2.82
CA LEU A 175 -15.17 -1.55 -3.39
C LEU A 175 -14.94 -2.85 -2.63
N LYS A 176 -15.32 -3.99 -3.24
CA LYS A 176 -15.14 -5.36 -2.69
C LYS A 176 -13.67 -5.81 -2.74
N VAL A 177 -12.76 -4.98 -2.24
CA VAL A 177 -11.32 -5.26 -2.14
C VAL A 177 -11.03 -5.73 -0.72
N ASP A 178 -10.19 -6.76 -0.58
CA ASP A 178 -9.65 -7.15 0.72
C ASP A 178 -8.67 -6.07 1.20
N PHE A 179 -9.14 -5.23 2.10
CA PHE A 179 -8.35 -4.12 2.65
C PHE A 179 -7.18 -4.61 3.50
N ASP A 180 -7.33 -5.73 4.21
CA ASP A 180 -6.23 -6.31 4.98
C ASP A 180 -5.13 -6.79 4.04
N ALA A 181 -5.48 -7.39 2.89
CA ALA A 181 -4.52 -7.77 1.86
C ALA A 181 -3.83 -6.55 1.22
N TYR A 182 -4.60 -5.50 0.87
CA TYR A 182 -4.04 -4.24 0.35
C TYR A 182 -3.06 -3.60 1.35
N PHE A 183 -3.49 -3.47 2.60
CA PHE A 183 -2.71 -2.83 3.65
C PHE A 183 -1.47 -3.64 4.02
N ALA A 184 -1.59 -4.97 4.13
CA ALA A 184 -0.45 -5.84 4.42
C ALA A 184 0.60 -5.80 3.29
N MET A 185 0.14 -5.71 2.04
CA MET A 185 1.01 -5.70 0.87
C MET A 185 1.70 -4.34 0.67
N ALA A 186 0.94 -3.25 0.70
CA ALA A 186 1.48 -1.88 0.57
C ALA A 186 2.51 -1.57 1.66
N ASN A 187 2.37 -2.23 2.81
CA ASN A 187 3.19 -1.99 3.98
C ASN A 187 4.05 -3.21 4.36
N ALA A 188 4.26 -4.18 3.45
CA ALA A 188 4.97 -5.43 3.78
C ALA A 188 6.38 -5.18 4.33
N MET A 189 7.04 -4.12 3.86
CA MET A 189 8.35 -3.68 4.36
C MET A 189 8.25 -2.96 5.73
N MET A 190 7.12 -2.32 6.02
CA MET A 190 6.85 -1.67 7.31
C MET A 190 6.28 -2.65 8.34
N ALA A 191 5.72 -3.78 7.92
CA ALA A 191 5.18 -4.82 8.81
C ALA A 191 6.23 -5.43 9.74
N SER A 192 7.49 -5.43 9.31
CA SER A 192 8.65 -5.82 10.13
C SER A 192 9.15 -4.71 11.08
N MET A 193 8.59 -3.50 11.02
CA MET A 193 9.01 -2.39 11.88
C MET A 193 8.29 -2.42 13.25
N PRO A 194 9.03 -2.26 14.37
CA PRO A 194 8.42 -2.15 15.70
C PRO A 194 7.41 -0.99 15.77
N GLY A 195 6.19 -1.26 16.26
CA GLY A 195 5.12 -0.26 16.40
C GLY A 195 4.11 -0.24 15.24
N PHE A 196 4.36 -1.00 14.18
CA PHE A 196 3.44 -1.12 13.04
C PHE A 196 2.06 -1.68 13.44
N ASP A 197 1.99 -2.63 14.38
CA ASP A 197 0.71 -3.20 14.84
C ASP A 197 -0.25 -2.14 15.39
N LYS A 198 0.27 -1.13 16.12
CA LYS A 198 -0.54 -0.03 16.67
C LYS A 198 -1.07 0.86 15.56
N LEU A 199 -0.24 1.13 14.55
CA LEU A 199 -0.64 1.88 13.37
C LEU A 199 -1.72 1.14 12.59
N VAL A 200 -1.57 -0.17 12.38
CA VAL A 200 -2.59 -1.03 11.75
C VAL A 200 -3.92 -0.94 12.52
N GLN A 201 -3.88 -1.03 13.85
CA GLN A 201 -5.09 -0.97 14.68
C GLN A 201 -5.85 0.35 14.53
N GLU A 202 -5.13 1.47 14.48
CA GLU A 202 -5.73 2.78 14.24
C GLU A 202 -6.28 2.90 12.82
N MET A 203 -5.54 2.45 11.81
CA MET A 203 -5.97 2.47 10.41
C MET A 203 -7.17 1.56 10.13
N LYS A 204 -7.35 0.46 10.89
CA LYS A 204 -8.54 -0.41 10.81
C LYS A 204 -9.85 0.31 11.18
N LYS A 205 -9.79 1.49 11.79
CA LYS A 205 -10.98 2.33 12.01
C LYS A 205 -11.54 2.89 10.70
N VAL A 206 -10.70 3.05 9.67
CA VAL A 206 -11.15 3.39 8.31
C VAL A 206 -11.79 2.16 7.68
N LYS A 207 -13.08 2.25 7.37
CA LYS A 207 -13.84 1.13 6.80
C LYS A 207 -13.92 1.26 5.29
N GLY A 208 -13.34 0.29 4.58
CA GLY A 208 -13.34 0.23 3.13
C GLY A 208 -12.11 0.87 2.48
N VAL A 209 -12.19 1.12 1.18
CA VAL A 209 -11.08 1.65 0.38
C VAL A 209 -11.17 3.17 0.30
N VAL A 210 -10.05 3.85 0.54
CA VAL A 210 -9.97 5.31 0.39
C VAL A 210 -10.04 5.66 -1.10
N VAL A 211 -11.14 6.30 -1.50
CA VAL A 211 -11.38 6.74 -2.89
C VAL A 211 -10.88 8.16 -3.14
N GLN A 212 -10.74 8.96 -2.08
CA GLN A 212 -10.13 10.29 -2.14
C GLN A 212 -9.46 10.60 -0.81
N GLN A 213 -8.28 11.19 -0.85
CA GLN A 213 -7.57 11.64 0.33
C GLN A 213 -6.93 12.99 0.05
N THR A 214 -7.10 13.95 0.95
CA THR A 214 -6.32 15.18 0.95
C THR A 214 -5.49 15.24 2.22
N THR A 215 -4.17 15.21 2.06
CA THR A 215 -3.20 15.26 3.15
C THR A 215 -2.55 16.62 3.16
N LYS A 216 -2.61 17.30 4.31
CA LYS A 216 -1.84 18.52 4.58
C LYS A 216 -0.72 18.18 5.53
N THR A 217 0.50 18.29 5.03
CA THR A 217 1.71 17.98 5.80
C THR A 217 2.46 19.27 6.08
N LYS A 218 2.81 19.50 7.34
CA LYS A 218 3.72 20.57 7.73
C LYS A 218 5.14 20.03 7.77
N VAL A 219 5.96 20.46 6.82
CA VAL A 219 7.39 20.11 6.72
C VAL A 219 8.21 21.36 7.02
N MET A 220 8.97 21.34 8.12
CA MET A 220 9.86 22.45 8.52
C MET A 220 9.18 23.85 8.55
N GLY A 221 7.88 23.89 8.88
CA GLY A 221 7.10 25.12 8.96
C GLY A 221 6.39 25.56 7.66
N GLN A 222 6.59 24.85 6.55
CA GLN A 222 5.81 25.05 5.32
C GLN A 222 4.71 24.00 5.18
N ASP A 223 3.56 24.42 4.65
CA ASP A 223 2.44 23.53 4.38
C ASP A 223 2.57 22.97 2.96
N MET A 224 2.48 21.65 2.85
CA MET A 224 2.41 20.93 1.59
C MET A 224 1.07 20.20 1.55
N THR A 225 0.30 20.42 0.49
CA THR A 225 -0.94 19.68 0.26
C THR A 225 -0.72 18.64 -0.82
N THR A 226 -1.17 17.43 -0.55
CA THR A 226 -1.22 16.35 -1.52
C THR A 226 -2.66 15.83 -1.58
N THR A 227 -3.20 15.71 -2.78
CA THR A 227 -4.52 15.11 -3.02
C THR A 227 -4.35 13.83 -3.83
N THR A 228 -4.91 12.73 -3.35
CA THR A 228 -4.96 11.45 -4.04
C THR A 228 -6.40 11.08 -4.31
N GLU A 229 -6.69 10.58 -5.51
CA GLU A 229 -8.01 10.16 -5.95
C GLU A 229 -7.91 8.83 -6.70
N LEU A 230 -8.82 7.90 -6.38
CA LEU A 230 -9.00 6.65 -7.10
C LEU A 230 -9.75 6.92 -8.41
N LEU A 231 -9.23 6.39 -9.52
CA LEU A 231 -9.79 6.54 -10.87
C LEU A 231 -10.67 5.36 -11.28
#